data_AF-A0A3M4MXA1-F1
#
_entry.id   AF-A0A3M4MXA1-F1
#
_cell.length_a   1.000
_cell.length_b   1.000
_cell.length_c   1.000
_cell.angle_alpha   90.00
_cell.angle_beta   90.00
_cell.angle_gamma   90.00
#
_symmetry.space_group_name_H-M   'P 1'
#
loop_
_entity.id
_entity.type
_entity.pdbx_description
1 polymer ?
#
loop_
_entity_poly.entity_id
_entity_poly.type
_entity_poly.pdbx_seq_one_letter_code
_entity_poly.pdbx_strand_id
1 'polypeptide(L)'
;MEQVCAAAKDYSHVLNGRFKGGHITRHYGDPANNIHAVQLELAQSTYMEEFVPFHYRPDLAEPTRAVLKPLLETFIAWGQERFG
;
A
#
# COMPACT_ATOMS: atom_id res chain seq x y z
N MET A 1 4.27 9.36 2.86
CA MET A 1 4.33 8.02 2.22
C MET A 1 5.66 7.77 1.53
N GLU A 2 6.16 8.68 0.69
CA GLU A 2 7.45 8.53 -0.01
C GLU A 2 8.64 8.19 0.91
N GLN A 3 8.75 8.87 2.05
CA GLN A 3 9.78 8.57 3.05
C GLN A 3 9.69 7.14 3.60
N VAL A 4 8.48 6.62 3.82
CA VAL A 4 8.28 5.25 4.31
C VAL A 4 8.74 4.24 3.25
N CYS A 5 8.38 4.47 1.99
CA CYS A 5 8.83 3.62 0.89
C CYS A 5 10.36 3.67 0.70
N ALA A 6 10.97 4.86 0.80
CA ALA A 6 12.42 5.02 0.71
C ALA A 6 13.19 4.33 1.85
N ALA A 7 12.57 4.21 3.03
CA ALA A 7 13.17 3.50 4.17
C ALA A 7 13.16 1.97 4.01
N ALA A 8 12.27 1.42 3.18
CA ALA A 8 12.15 -0.01 2.92
C ALA A 8 13.21 -0.50 1.92
N LYS A 9 14.49 -0.49 2.33
CA LYS A 9 15.65 -0.76 1.47
C LYS A 9 15.64 -2.12 0.78
N ASP A 10 14.99 -3.11 1.38
CA ASP A 10 14.88 -4.47 0.83
C ASP A 10 13.79 -4.60 -0.24
N TYR A 11 13.04 -3.52 -0.51
CA TYR A 11 11.95 -3.49 -1.48
C TYR A 11 12.16 -2.39 -2.53
N SER A 12 12.00 -2.75 -3.80
CA SER A 12 11.77 -1.76 -4.84
C SER A 12 10.38 -1.16 -4.71
N HIS A 13 10.23 0.13 -4.97
CA HIS A 13 8.93 0.80 -4.95
C HIS A 13 8.80 1.81 -6.09
N VAL A 14 7.56 2.06 -6.49
CA VAL A 14 7.19 3.16 -7.40
C VAL A 14 5.93 3.79 -6.84
N LEU A 15 5.92 5.12 -6.71
CA LEU A 15 4.74 5.88 -6.31
C LEU A 15 4.14 6.58 -7.52
N ASN A 16 2.81 6.47 -7.68
CA ASN A 16 2.08 7.06 -8.81
C ASN A 16 2.73 6.73 -10.16
N GLY A 17 3.20 5.50 -10.33
CA GLY A 17 3.83 5.02 -11.56
C GLY A 17 2.83 4.83 -12.68
N ARG A 18 2.88 3.66 -13.33
CA ARG A 18 1.96 3.34 -14.44
C ARG A 18 0.50 3.25 -13.97
N PHE A 19 0.27 2.78 -12.75
CA PHE A 19 -1.07 2.58 -12.19
C PHE A 19 -1.37 3.66 -11.14
N LYS A 20 -2.16 4.67 -11.53
CA LYS A 20 -2.46 5.86 -10.71
C LYS A 20 -3.89 5.83 -10.11
N GLY A 21 -4.34 4.65 -9.69
CA GLY A 21 -5.72 4.43 -9.26
C GLY A 21 -6.64 4.04 -10.42
N GLY A 22 -7.15 2.81 -10.35
CA GLY A 22 -8.11 2.25 -11.30
C GLY A 22 -9.56 2.66 -11.02
N HIS A 23 -10.51 1.96 -11.66
CA HIS A 23 -11.95 2.23 -11.52
C HIS A 23 -12.39 2.27 -10.05
N ILE A 24 -12.02 1.26 -9.25
CA ILE A 24 -12.42 1.14 -7.83
C ILE A 24 -11.93 2.36 -7.03
N THR A 25 -10.64 2.70 -7.12
CA THR A 25 -10.07 3.82 -6.36
C THR A 25 -10.70 5.17 -6.72
N ARG A 26 -11.03 5.37 -8.01
CA ARG A 26 -11.66 6.62 -8.47
C ARG A 26 -13.15 6.68 -8.17
N HIS A 27 -13.82 5.55 -8.21
CA HIS A 27 -15.26 5.46 -7.99
C HIS A 27 -15.61 5.61 -6.50
N TYR A 28 -14.82 5.00 -5.62
CA TYR A 28 -15.06 5.06 -4.17
C TYR A 28 -14.27 6.16 -3.45
N GLY A 29 -13.31 6.79 -4.12
CA GLY A 29 -12.67 8.00 -3.62
C GLY A 29 -13.57 9.22 -3.84
N ASP A 30 -13.90 9.92 -2.78
CA ASP A 30 -14.65 11.18 -2.82
C ASP A 30 -13.97 12.24 -1.92
N PRO A 31 -12.87 12.86 -2.40
CA PRO A 31 -12.14 13.85 -1.63
C PRO A 31 -12.96 15.08 -1.23
N ALA A 32 -14.05 15.39 -1.93
CA ALA A 32 -14.92 16.52 -1.59
C ALA A 32 -15.71 16.26 -0.30
N ASN A 33 -15.97 14.99 0.01
CA ASN A 33 -16.61 14.54 1.25
C ASN A 33 -15.61 13.88 2.22
N ASN A 34 -14.31 14.20 2.10
CA ASN A 34 -13.23 13.68 2.94
C ASN A 34 -13.07 12.14 2.89
N ILE A 35 -13.50 11.50 1.81
CA ILE A 35 -13.32 10.06 1.58
C ILE A 35 -12.13 9.88 0.65
N HIS A 36 -11.01 9.38 1.19
CA HIS A 36 -9.79 9.17 0.43
C HIS A 36 -9.51 7.68 0.23
N ALA A 37 -9.27 7.28 -1.02
CA ALA A 37 -8.94 5.91 -1.38
C ALA A 37 -7.46 5.80 -1.78
N VAL A 38 -6.81 4.72 -1.34
CA VAL A 38 -5.44 4.36 -1.73
C VAL A 38 -5.46 3.03 -2.48
N GLN A 39 -4.67 2.93 -3.56
CA GLN A 39 -4.43 1.67 -4.26
C GLN A 39 -3.02 1.17 -3.89
N LEU A 40 -2.91 -0.11 -3.55
CA LEU A 40 -1.65 -0.77 -3.27
C LEU A 40 -1.50 -1.99 -4.17
N GLU A 41 -0.33 -2.14 -4.79
CA GLU A 41 0.03 -3.28 -5.62
C GLU A 41 1.27 -3.93 -5.01
N LEU A 42 1.18 -5.23 -4.73
CA LEU A 42 2.25 -6.03 -4.12
C LEU A 42 2.64 -7.15 -5.09
N ALA A 43 3.94 -7.42 -5.20
CA ALA A 43 4.41 -8.62 -5.89
C ALA A 43 4.10 -9.85 -5.03
N GLN A 44 3.58 -10.92 -5.64
CA GLN A 44 3.21 -12.14 -4.92
C GLN A 44 4.39 -12.77 -4.17
N SER A 45 5.59 -12.70 -4.77
CA SER A 45 6.85 -13.14 -4.18
C SER A 45 7.18 -12.52 -2.81
N THR A 46 6.46 -11.48 -2.37
CA THR A 46 6.68 -10.85 -1.06
C THR A 46 5.75 -11.38 0.03
N TYR A 47 4.78 -12.25 -0.28
CA TYR A 47 3.84 -12.73 0.74
C TYR A 47 3.25 -14.13 0.49
N MET A 48 3.50 -14.74 -0.67
CA MET A 48 2.92 -16.04 -1.02
C MET A 48 3.77 -16.80 -2.06
N GLU A 49 3.47 -18.07 -2.24
CA GLU A 49 3.98 -18.88 -3.35
C GLU A 49 3.35 -18.43 -4.67
N GLU A 50 4.15 -18.35 -5.74
CA GLU A 50 3.70 -17.94 -7.09
C GLU A 50 3.22 -19.12 -7.94
N PHE A 51 3.02 -20.28 -7.31
CA PHE A 51 2.54 -21.51 -7.96
C PHE A 51 1.44 -22.15 -7.12
N VAL A 52 0.58 -22.93 -7.78
CA VAL A 52 -0.55 -23.63 -7.14
C VAL A 52 -0.03 -24.54 -6.02
N PRO A 53 -0.63 -24.49 -4.81
CA PRO A 53 -1.92 -23.90 -4.48
C PRO A 53 -1.85 -22.46 -3.92
N PHE A 54 -0.75 -21.74 -4.17
CA PHE A 54 -0.58 -20.33 -3.82
C PHE A 54 -0.58 -20.09 -2.31
N HIS A 55 0.14 -20.92 -1.56
CA HIS A 55 0.13 -20.81 -0.10
C HIS A 55 0.64 -19.45 0.36
N TYR A 56 -0.05 -18.89 1.35
CA TYR A 56 0.44 -17.72 2.08
C TYR A 56 1.74 -18.09 2.82
N ARG A 57 2.72 -17.19 2.77
CA ARG A 57 4.05 -17.38 3.36
C ARG A 57 4.28 -16.35 4.45
N PRO A 58 4.00 -16.67 5.73
CA PRO A 58 4.18 -15.74 6.83
C PRO A 58 5.60 -15.18 6.92
N ASP A 59 6.61 -16.00 6.61
CA ASP A 59 8.02 -15.61 6.62
C ASP A 59 8.36 -14.51 5.59
N LEU A 60 7.66 -14.47 4.45
CA LEU A 60 7.79 -13.39 3.46
C LEU A 60 6.87 -12.21 3.78
N ALA A 61 5.65 -12.52 4.22
CA ALA A 61 4.61 -11.54 4.44
C ALA A 61 4.87 -10.66 5.67
N GLU A 62 5.43 -11.18 6.75
CA GLU A 62 5.70 -10.38 7.96
C GLU A 62 6.66 -9.19 7.69
N PRO A 63 7.79 -9.37 6.99
CA PRO A 63 8.60 -8.25 6.51
C PRO A 63 7.81 -7.24 5.66
N THR A 64 6.97 -7.71 4.74
CA THR A 64 6.12 -6.82 3.92
C THR A 64 5.15 -6.03 4.80
N ARG A 65 4.49 -6.67 5.77
CA ARG A 65 3.56 -6.04 6.72
C ARG A 65 4.24 -4.97 7.56
N ALA A 66 5.49 -5.20 7.98
CA ALA A 66 6.27 -4.21 8.72
C ALA A 66 6.51 -2.92 7.92
N VAL A 67 6.54 -2.98 6.59
CA VAL A 67 6.61 -1.80 5.70
C VAL A 67 5.23 -1.18 5.47
N LEU A 68 4.19 -2.00 5.26
CA LEU A 68 2.84 -1.50 4.96
C LEU A 68 2.19 -0.79 6.14
N LYS A 69 2.46 -1.23 7.37
CA LYS A 69 1.91 -0.63 8.58
C LYS A 69 2.25 0.88 8.70
N PRO A 70 3.52 1.31 8.72
CA PRO A 70 3.85 2.74 8.81
C PRO A 70 3.37 3.53 7.59
N LEU A 71 3.25 2.90 6.42
CA LEU A 71 2.72 3.53 5.21
C LEU A 71 1.24 3.91 5.39
N LEU A 72 0.43 2.99 5.91
CA LEU A 72 -0.99 3.23 6.20
C LEU A 72 -1.17 4.19 7.37
N GLU A 73 -0.36 4.06 8.43
CA GLU A 73 -0.36 4.99 9.56
C GLU A 73 -0.05 6.42 9.11
N THR A 74 0.92 6.60 8.22
CA THR A 74 1.24 7.92 7.63
C THR A 74 0.07 8.49 6.83
N PHE A 75 -0.67 7.64 6.10
CA PHE A 75 -1.84 8.07 5.33
C PHE A 75 -3.01 8.48 6.24
N ILE A 76 -3.24 7.72 7.32
CA ILE A 76 -4.25 8.04 8.33
C ILE A 76 -3.90 9.34 9.07
N ALA A 77 -2.64 9.49 9.50
CA ALA A 77 -2.17 10.69 10.20
C ALA A 77 -2.35 11.95 9.33
N TRP A 78 -2.00 11.87 8.04
CA TRP A 78 -2.27 12.95 7.09
C TRP A 78 -3.75 13.31 7.01
N GLY A 79 -4.65 12.31 6.96
CA GLY A 79 -6.09 12.54 6.94
C GLY A 79 -6.59 13.24 8.20
N GLN A 80 -6.08 12.83 9.37
CA GLN A 80 -6.39 13.44 10.66
C GLN A 80 -5.90 14.89 10.73
N GLU A 81 -4.67 15.17 10.30
CA GLU A 81 -4.12 16.53 10.28
C GLU A 81 -4.86 17.46 9.32
N ARG A 82 -5.38 16.92 8.21
CA ARG A 82 -5.97 17.73 7.14
C ARG A 82 -7.48 17.97 7.29
N PHE A 83 -8.19 17.05 7.95
CA PHE A 83 -9.66 17.03 8.02
C PHE A 83 -10.23 16.80 9.43
N GLY A 84 -9.39 16.51 10.44
CA GLY A 84 -9.77 16.48 11.85
C GLY A 84 -9.73 17.87 12.47
#